data_AF-A0ABD0RR59-F1
#
_entry.id   AF-A0ABD0RR59-F1
#
_cell.length_a   1.000
_cell.length_b   1.000
_cell.length_c   1.000
_cell.angle_alpha   90.00
_cell.angle_beta   90.00
_cell.angle_gamma   90.00
#
_symmetry.space_group_name_H-M   'P 1'
#
loop_
_entity.id
_entity.type
_entity.pdbx_description
1 polymer ?
#
loop_
_entity_poly.entity_id
_entity_poly.type
_entity_poly.pdbx_seq_one_letter_code
_entity_poly.pdbx_strand_id
1 'polypeptide(L)' 'KHVSTGKDATLICNYTGTVNNLQWYRQYPGSKPEHLILHIETIPKSEPTLRLTAAADKATKTMNLTISSTEVKDTA' A
#
# COMPACT_ATOMS: atom_id res chain seq x y z
N LYS A 1 11.96 1.87 8.23
CA LYS A 1 11.40 2.69 9.33
C LYS A 1 10.45 1.80 10.11
N HIS A 2 10.66 1.62 11.42
CA HIS A 2 9.76 0.81 12.24
C HIS A 2 8.62 1.69 12.76
N VAL A 3 7.41 1.13 12.77
CA VAL A 3 6.20 1.78 13.30
C VAL A 3 5.74 0.96 14.50
N SER A 4 5.41 1.64 15.59
CA SER A 4 4.86 0.98 16.78
C SER A 4 3.45 0.47 16.49
N THR A 5 3.13 -0.72 17.01
CA THR A 5 1.79 -1.32 16.94
C THR A 5 0.69 -0.33 17.33
N GLY A 6 -0.43 -0.37 16.63
CA GLY A 6 -1.58 0.51 16.83
C GLY A 6 -1.43 1.90 16.21
N LYS A 7 -0.29 2.23 15.61
CA LYS A 7 -0.11 3.44 14.80
C LYS A 7 -0.35 3.16 13.33
N ASP A 8 -0.66 4.21 12.60
CA ASP A 8 -0.77 4.12 11.14
C ASP A 8 0.62 4.14 10.51
N ALA A 9 0.80 3.31 9.49
CA ALA A 9 2.00 3.28 8.67
C ALA A 9 1.65 3.65 7.24
N THR A 10 2.38 4.58 6.64
CA THR A 10 2.23 4.93 5.23
C THR A 10 3.49 4.57 4.46
N LEU A 11 3.31 3.75 3.43
CA LEU A 11 4.29 3.42 2.42
C LEU A 11 4.05 4.32 1.21
N ILE A 12 5.12 4.84 0.63
CA ILE A 12 5.07 5.77 -0.50
C ILE A 12 5.82 5.14 -1.67
N CYS A 13 5.17 5.07 -2.82
CA CYS A 13 5.76 4.68 -4.09
C CYS A 13 5.81 5.89 -5.00
N ASN A 14 7.01 6.32 -5.39
CA ASN A 14 7.21 7.32 -6.42
C ASN A 14 7.47 6.60 -7.74
N TYR A 15 6.80 6.99 -8.81
CA TYR A 15 6.93 6.37 -10.12
C TYR A 15 7.16 7.41 -11.22
N THR A 16 7.60 6.95 -12.38
CA THR A 16 7.85 7.80 -13.55
C THR A 16 7.13 7.26 -14.77
N GLY A 17 6.84 8.14 -15.73
CA GLY A 17 6.19 7.78 -16.99
C GLY A 17 4.66 7.65 -16.88
N THR A 18 4.10 6.97 -17.88
CA THR A 18 2.66 6.71 -17.99
C THR A 18 2.38 5.28 -17.56
N VAL A 19 1.71 5.12 -16.43
CA VAL A 19 1.30 3.81 -15.89
C VAL A 19 -0.21 3.67 -16.03
N ASN A 20 -0.68 2.48 -16.37
CA ASN A 20 -2.11 2.20 -16.47
C ASN A 20 -2.71 1.83 -15.10
N ASN A 21 -1.92 1.21 -14.24
CA ASN A 21 -2.27 0.87 -12.87
C ASN A 21 -1.00 0.71 -12.03
N LEU A 22 -1.18 0.79 -10.72
CA LEU A 22 -0.16 0.54 -9.71
C LEU A 22 -0.70 -0.48 -8.72
N GLN A 23 0.17 -1.36 -8.22
CA GLN A 23 -0.23 -2.48 -7.39
C GLN A 23 0.68 -2.62 -6.17
N TRP A 24 0.07 -2.91 -5.03
CA TRP A 24 0.77 -3.25 -3.79
C TRP A 24 0.73 -4.75 -3.56
N TYR A 25 1.89 -5.27 -3.17
CA TYR A 25 2.07 -6.66 -2.78
C TYR A 25 2.73 -6.72 -1.40
N ARG A 26 2.49 -7.81 -0.68
CA ARG A 26 3.18 -8.14 0.56
C ARG A 26 3.76 -9.54 0.44
N GLN A 27 4.95 -9.76 0.99
CA GLN A 27 5.61 -11.05 0.97
C GLN A 27 6.22 -11.35 2.33
N TYR A 28 5.69 -12.35 3.03
CA TYR A 28 6.34 -12.86 4.23
C TYR A 28 7.62 -13.64 3.89
N PRO A 29 8.61 -13.74 4.81
CA PRO A 29 9.83 -14.50 4.55
C PRO A 29 9.55 -15.93 4.10
N GLY A 30 10.08 -16.31 2.94
CA GLY A 30 9.91 -17.65 2.34
C GLY A 30 8.57 -17.92 1.65
N SER A 31 7.65 -16.95 1.64
CA SER A 31 6.35 -17.05 0.96
C SER A 31 6.37 -16.42 -0.43
N LYS A 32 5.35 -16.71 -1.24
CA LYS A 32 5.12 -16.00 -2.51
C LYS A 32 4.53 -14.60 -2.25
N PRO A 33 4.72 -13.63 -3.14
CA PRO A 33 4.04 -12.35 -3.06
C PRO A 33 2.51 -12.51 -3.08
N GLU A 34 1.85 -11.85 -2.15
CA GLU A 34 0.40 -11.74 -2.03
C GLU A 34 -0.04 -10.38 -2.55
N HIS A 35 -1.00 -10.38 -3.48
CA HIS A 35 -1.59 -9.14 -4.00
C HIS A 35 -2.47 -8.50 -2.92
N LEU A 36 -2.22 -7.22 -2.61
CA LEU A 36 -3.00 -6.45 -1.65
C LEU A 36 -4.03 -5.57 -2.37
N ILE A 37 -3.56 -4.66 -3.22
CA ILE A 37 -4.40 -3.63 -3.85
C ILE A 37 -3.94 -3.40 -5.28
N LEU A 38 -4.91 -3.37 -6.21
CA LEU A 38 -4.77 -2.79 -7.54
C LEU A 38 -5.45 -1.43 -7.55
N HIS A 39 -4.70 -0.40 -7.95
CA HIS A 39 -5.18 0.96 -8.00
C HIS A 39 -5.04 1.54 -9.41
N ILE A 40 -6.11 2.19 -9.86
CA ILE A 40 -6.18 2.97 -11.08
C ILE A 40 -6.27 4.42 -10.62
N GLU A 41 -5.39 5.30 -11.12
CA GLU A 41 -5.08 6.65 -10.60
C GLU A 41 -6.31 7.56 -10.31
N THR A 42 -7.50 7.21 -10.78
CA THR A 42 -8.71 8.01 -10.68
C THR A 42 -9.57 7.74 -9.45
N ILE A 43 -9.41 6.62 -8.74
CA ILE A 43 -10.34 6.23 -7.65
C ILE A 43 -9.58 5.65 -6.44
N PRO A 44 -9.66 6.28 -5.25
CA PRO A 44 -9.20 5.71 -3.98
C PRO A 44 -9.64 4.25 -3.80
N LYS A 45 -8.73 3.39 -3.33
CA LYS A 45 -9.02 1.98 -3.06
C LYS A 45 -8.85 1.67 -1.59
N SER A 46 -9.73 0.85 -1.04
CA SER A 46 -9.68 0.42 0.35
C SER A 46 -9.91 -1.08 0.41
N GLU A 47 -9.14 -1.74 1.28
CA GLU A 47 -9.32 -3.15 1.66
C GLU A 47 -9.51 -3.20 3.18
N PRO A 48 -10.76 -3.03 3.66
CA PRO A 48 -11.05 -2.88 5.10
C PRO A 48 -10.65 -4.11 5.93
N THR A 49 -10.77 -5.31 5.35
CA THR A 49 -10.38 -6.57 6.00
C THR A 49 -8.89 -6.64 6.32
N LEU A 50 -8.07 -5.95 5.54
CA LEU A 50 -6.63 -5.85 5.70
C LEU A 50 -6.19 -4.53 6.36
N ARG A 51 -7.15 -3.66 6.74
CA ARG A 51 -6.88 -2.31 7.27
C ARG A 51 -6.05 -1.44 6.31
N LEU A 52 -6.24 -1.61 5.00
CA LEU A 52 -5.46 -0.92 3.98
C LEU A 52 -6.26 0.15 3.27
N THR A 53 -5.62 1.26 2.94
CA THR A 53 -6.15 2.28 2.04
C THR A 53 -5.05 2.75 1.09
N ALA A 54 -5.38 2.86 -0.19
CA ALA A 54 -4.48 3.32 -1.23
C ALA A 54 -5.04 4.53 -1.96
N ALA A 55 -4.17 5.51 -2.18
CA ALA A 55 -4.47 6.71 -2.95
C ALA A 55 -3.27 7.04 -3.83
N ALA A 56 -3.51 7.36 -5.10
CA ALA A 56 -2.51 7.87 -6.01
C ALA A 56 -2.76 9.34 -6.35
N ASP A 57 -1.67 10.07 -6.54
CA ASP A 57 -1.66 11.40 -7.10
C ASP A 57 -0.89 11.37 -8.42
N LYS A 58 -1.63 11.61 -9.50
CA LYS A 58 -1.11 11.60 -10.87
C LYS A 58 -0.19 12.79 -11.16
N ALA A 59 -0.43 13.94 -10.53
CA ALA A 59 0.35 15.15 -10.74
C ALA A 59 1.73 15.03 -10.11
N THR A 60 1.79 14.50 -8.88
CA THR A 60 3.06 14.26 -8.18
C THR A 60 3.69 12.91 -8.52
N LYS A 61 2.98 12.05 -9.26
CA LYS A 61 3.41 10.69 -9.62
C LYS A 61 3.78 9.86 -8.39
N THR A 62 2.88 9.90 -7.41
CA THR A 62 3.03 9.18 -6.14
C THR A 62 1.83 8.29 -5.87
N MET A 63 2.06 7.18 -5.18
CA MET A 63 1.02 6.31 -4.66
C MET A 63 1.32 5.94 -3.22
N ASN A 64 0.37 6.21 -2.34
CA ASN A 64 0.45 5.90 -0.94
C ASN A 64 -0.35 4.62 -0.63
N LEU A 65 0.20 3.78 0.24
CA LEU A 65 -0.52 2.72 0.93
C LEU A 65 -0.46 3.00 2.43
N THR A 66 -1.61 3.19 3.05
CA THR A 66 -1.74 3.34 4.49
C THR A 66 -2.27 2.06 5.10
N ILE A 67 -1.57 1.57 6.12
CA ILE A 67 -2.00 0.49 7.01
C ILE A 67 -2.49 1.15 8.29
N SER A 68 -3.79 1.08 8.59
CA SER A 68 -4.34 1.66 9.81
C SER A 68 -4.17 0.71 11.00
N SER A 69 -3.90 1.25 12.18
CA SER A 69 -3.76 0.48 13.43
C SER A 69 -2.89 -0.77 13.27
N THR A 70 -1.63 -0.57 12.89
CA THR A 70 -0.67 -1.66 12.59
C THR A 70 -0.65 -2.76 13.65
N GLU A 71 -0.53 -4.01 13.21
CA GLU A 71 -0.41 -5.20 14.04
C GLU A 71 0.91 -5.92 13.76
N VAL A 72 1.38 -6.75 14.69
CA VAL A 72 2.63 -7.53 14.51
C VAL A 72 2.59 -8.39 13.25
N LYS A 73 1.41 -8.93 12.89
CA LYS A 73 1.18 -9.73 11.68
C LYS A 73 1.34 -8.96 10.36
N ASP A 74 1.41 -7.63 10.41
CA ASP A 74 1.65 -6.80 9.23
C ASP A 74 3.14 -6.77 8.84
N THR A 75 4.02 -7.27 9.70
CA THR A 75 5.46 -7.39 9.43
C THR A 75 5.71 -8.50 8.41
N ALA A 76 6.30 -8.14 7.28
CA ALA A 76 6.59 -9.01 6.15
C ALA A 76 7.98 -8.72 5.59
#